data_AF-G2EDB0-F1
#
_entry.id   AF-G2EDB0-F1
#
_cell.length_a   1.000
_cell.length_b   1.000
_cell.length_c   1.000
_cell.angle_alpha   90.00
_cell.angle_beta   90.00
_cell.angle_gamma   90.00
#
_symmetry.space_group_name_H-M   'P 1'
#
loop_
_entity.id
_entity.type
_entity.pdbx_description
1 polymer ?
#
loop_
_entity_poly.entity_id
_entity_poly.type
_entity_poly.pdbx_seq_one_letter_code
_entity_poly.pdbx_strand_id
1 'polypeptide(L)'
;MKIKYNEIDKSIEIKDGVKTHYFVMKFLMVLNLLNAVLRILNINKTGIGFQEIIWFVLGFASLIILYLFVFKRTTLEKIPIGEIKELNEKSIFGRNRFSIKLLNGKKRDLTELKTQAEFKELKKMFEDIRIAE
;
A
#
# COMPACT_ATOMS: atom_id res chain seq x y z
N MET A 1 17.03 6.24 -11.60
CA MET A 1 15.71 6.12 -10.93
C MET A 1 14.88 5.01 -11.60
N LYS A 2 14.22 4.13 -10.82
CA LYS A 2 13.32 3.09 -11.36
C LYS A 2 11.89 3.60 -11.63
N ILE A 3 11.64 4.85 -11.25
CA ILE A 3 10.47 5.62 -11.63
C ILE A 3 10.81 6.33 -12.94
N LYS A 4 10.03 6.08 -13.99
CA LYS A 4 10.23 6.68 -15.32
C LYS A 4 8.96 7.35 -15.79
N TYR A 5 9.12 8.49 -16.45
CA TYR A 5 8.04 9.13 -17.17
C TYR A 5 7.95 8.54 -18.58
N ASN A 6 6.75 8.11 -18.98
CA ASN A 6 6.43 7.71 -20.35
C ASN A 6 5.65 8.84 -21.02
N GLU A 7 6.30 9.51 -21.97
CA GLU A 7 5.75 10.66 -22.70
C GLU A 7 4.59 10.28 -23.64
N ILE A 8 4.59 9.06 -24.18
CA ILE A 8 3.58 8.57 -25.12
C ILE A 8 2.25 8.37 -24.38
N ASP A 9 2.29 7.67 -23.25
CA ASP A 9 1.10 7.32 -22.48
C ASP A 9 0.74 8.36 -21.40
N LYS A 10 1.53 9.43 -21.27
CA LYS A 10 1.44 10.43 -20.18
C LYS A 10 1.27 9.76 -18.82
N SER A 11 2.13 8.79 -18.52
CA SER A 11 2.06 7.99 -17.30
C SER A 11 3.42 7.83 -16.64
N ILE A 12 3.39 7.64 -15.32
CA ILE A 12 4.56 7.33 -14.52
C ILE A 12 4.62 5.82 -14.32
N GLU A 13 5.72 5.22 -14.73
CA GLU A 13 6.01 3.80 -14.53
C GLU A 13 6.89 3.59 -13.29
N ILE A 14 6.46 2.73 -12.39
CA ILE A 14 7.11 2.42 -11.11
C ILE A 14 7.29 0.89 -11.04
N LYS A 15 8.52 0.41 -11.22
CA LYS A 15 8.86 -1.01 -11.15
C LYS A 15 9.61 -1.35 -9.85
N ASP A 16 8.86 -1.52 -8.76
CA ASP A 16 9.38 -1.72 -7.40
C ASP A 16 8.93 -3.05 -6.74
N GLY A 17 8.14 -3.88 -7.43
CA GLY A 17 7.64 -5.16 -6.89
C GLY A 17 6.59 -5.03 -5.77
N VAL A 18 6.11 -3.82 -5.47
CA VAL A 18 5.12 -3.59 -4.40
C VAL A 18 3.81 -4.34 -4.67
N LYS A 19 3.43 -4.51 -5.94
CA LYS A 19 2.26 -5.30 -6.34
C LYS A 19 2.35 -6.74 -5.82
N THR A 20 3.48 -7.41 -6.02
CA THR A 20 3.70 -8.78 -5.54
C THR A 20 3.70 -8.84 -4.02
N HIS A 21 4.37 -7.88 -3.37
CA HIS A 21 4.40 -7.83 -1.90
C HIS A 21 3.00 -7.69 -1.29
N TYR A 22 2.20 -6.74 -1.80
CA TYR A 22 0.82 -6.55 -1.36
C TYR A 22 -0.07 -7.74 -1.69
N PHE A 23 0.15 -8.43 -2.81
CA PHE A 23 -0.56 -9.65 -3.14
C PHE A 23 -0.31 -10.74 -2.10
N VAL A 24 0.95 -11.00 -1.75
CA VAL A 24 1.33 -11.97 -0.71
C VAL A 24 0.72 -11.59 0.63
N MET A 25 0.79 -10.31 1.00
CA MET A 25 0.20 -9.85 2.26
C MET A 25 -1.33 -10.03 2.30
N LYS A 26 -2.05 -9.69 1.22
CA LYS A 26 -3.50 -9.91 1.13
C LYS A 26 -3.82 -11.40 1.22
N PHE A 27 -3.07 -12.24 0.53
CA PHE A 27 -3.21 -13.69 0.59
C PHE A 27 -3.05 -14.23 2.02
N LEU A 28 -2.00 -13.81 2.73
CA LEU A 28 -1.78 -14.19 4.13
C LEU A 28 -2.91 -13.72 5.05
N MET A 29 -3.43 -12.50 4.86
CA MET A 29 -4.56 -12.02 5.65
C MET A 29 -5.82 -12.85 5.40
N VAL A 30 -6.09 -13.25 4.16
CA VAL A 30 -7.22 -14.13 3.83
C VAL A 30 -7.04 -15.50 4.49
N LEU A 31 -5.84 -16.09 4.45
CA LEU A 31 -5.56 -17.35 5.15
C LEU A 31 -5.79 -17.22 6.67
N ASN A 32 -5.34 -16.12 7.28
CA ASN A 32 -5.59 -15.86 8.70
C ASN A 32 -7.08 -15.75 9.02
N LEU A 33 -7.88 -15.12 8.14
CA LEU A 33 -9.32 -15.04 8.31
C LEU A 33 -9.99 -16.41 8.21
N LEU A 34 -9.61 -17.23 7.22
CA LEU A 34 -10.12 -18.60 7.11
C LEU A 34 -9.81 -19.40 8.37
N ASN A 35 -8.59 -19.27 8.90
CA ASN A 35 -8.20 -19.93 10.15
C ASN A 35 -9.02 -19.44 11.36
N ALA A 36 -9.24 -18.12 11.47
CA ALA A 36 -10.08 -17.55 12.51
C ALA A 36 -11.54 -18.06 12.41
N VAL A 37 -12.11 -18.13 11.21
CA VAL A 37 -13.46 -18.66 10.98
C VAL A 37 -13.55 -20.14 11.35
N LEU A 38 -12.59 -20.97 10.91
CA LEU A 38 -12.55 -22.40 11.26
C LEU A 38 -12.50 -22.62 12.77
N ARG A 39 -11.78 -21.76 13.50
CA ARG A 39 -11.73 -21.82 14.97
C ARG A 39 -13.07 -21.45 15.60
N ILE A 40 -13.72 -20.39 15.10
CA ILE A 40 -15.04 -19.98 15.58
C ILE A 40 -16.07 -21.11 15.38
N LEU A 41 -16.05 -21.77 14.22
CA LEU A 41 -16.95 -22.91 13.95
C LEU A 41 -16.73 -24.11 14.90
N ASN A 42 -15.51 -24.25 15.43
CA ASN A 42 -15.16 -25.31 16.38
C ASN A 42 -15.39 -24.94 17.86
N ILE A 43 -15.77 -23.70 18.17
CA ILE A 43 -15.99 -23.23 19.56
C ILE A 43 -16.99 -24.11 20.32
N ASN A 44 -18.03 -24.62 19.65
CA ASN A 44 -19.02 -25.50 20.28
C ASN A 44 -18.42 -26.80 20.84
N LYS A 45 -17.24 -27.22 20.35
CA LYS A 45 -16.53 -28.42 20.80
C LYS A 45 -15.41 -28.09 21.79
N THR A 46 -14.72 -26.97 21.60
CA THR A 46 -13.51 -26.62 22.36
C THR A 46 -13.77 -25.63 23.51
N GLY A 47 -14.94 -25.01 23.55
CA GLY A 47 -15.21 -23.88 24.44
C GLY A 47 -14.49 -22.60 23.99
N ILE A 48 -14.71 -21.51 24.73
CA ILE A 48 -13.99 -20.25 24.55
C ILE A 48 -12.85 -20.20 25.56
N GLY A 49 -11.63 -20.41 25.09
CA GLY A 49 -10.41 -20.24 25.86
C GLY A 49 -9.62 -19.01 25.42
N PHE A 50 -8.46 -18.81 26.06
CA PHE A 50 -7.55 -17.72 25.75
C PHE A 50 -7.04 -17.76 24.30
N GLN A 51 -6.87 -18.97 23.75
CA GLN A 51 -6.42 -19.15 22.37
C GLN A 51 -7.46 -18.61 21.37
N GLU A 52 -8.74 -18.91 21.57
CA GLU A 52 -9.84 -18.46 20.72
C GLU A 52 -9.93 -16.93 20.69
N ILE A 53 -9.74 -16.28 21.85
CA ILE A 53 -9.70 -14.82 21.96
C ILE A 53 -8.54 -14.25 21.12
N ILE A 54 -7.35 -14.84 21.19
CA ILE A 54 -6.21 -14.40 20.36
C ILE A 54 -6.55 -14.50 18.87
N TRP A 55 -7.11 -15.63 18.43
CA TRP A 55 -7.48 -15.83 17.02
C TRP A 55 -8.58 -14.87 16.56
N PHE A 56 -9.53 -14.54 17.44
CA PHE A 56 -10.54 -13.53 17.16
C PHE A 56 -9.92 -12.15 16.95
N VAL A 57 -9.00 -11.73 17.85
CA VAL A 57 -8.29 -10.44 17.72
C VAL A 57 -7.43 -10.41 16.45
N LEU A 58 -6.70 -11.49 16.14
CA LEU A 58 -5.91 -11.60 14.91
C LEU A 58 -6.78 -11.58 13.65
N GLY A 59 -7.93 -12.25 13.67
CA GLY A 59 -8.91 -12.20 12.59
C GLY A 59 -9.44 -10.78 12.38
N PHE A 60 -9.82 -10.10 13.47
CA PHE A 60 -10.29 -8.72 13.40
C PHE A 60 -9.22 -7.76 12.88
N ALA A 61 -7.97 -7.87 13.35
CA ALA A 61 -6.85 -7.10 12.83
C ALA A 61 -6.62 -7.36 11.33
N SER A 62 -6.77 -8.61 10.89
CA SER A 62 -6.63 -8.98 9.48
C SER A 62 -7.69 -8.32 8.60
N LEU A 63 -8.94 -8.19 9.07
CA LEU A 63 -9.99 -7.45 8.37
C LEU A 63 -9.62 -5.97 8.19
N ILE A 64 -9.12 -5.33 9.25
CA ILE A 64 -8.69 -3.92 9.21
C ILE A 64 -7.56 -3.73 8.19
N ILE A 65 -6.54 -4.59 8.23
CA ILE A 65 -5.38 -4.51 7.33
C ILE A 65 -5.83 -4.71 5.87
N LEU A 66 -6.69 -5.70 5.61
CA LEU A 66 -7.24 -5.94 4.27
C LEU A 66 -8.03 -4.73 3.76
N TYR A 67 -8.88 -4.14 4.60
CA TYR A 67 -9.63 -2.93 4.24
C TYR A 67 -8.68 -1.80 3.81
N LEU A 68 -7.61 -1.56 4.57
CA LEU A 68 -6.62 -0.53 4.23
C LEU A 68 -5.91 -0.85 2.91
N PHE A 69 -5.50 -2.09 2.68
CA PHE A 69 -4.78 -2.50 1.46
C PHE A 69 -5.63 -2.56 0.20
N VAL A 70 -6.95 -2.71 0.33
CA VAL A 70 -7.88 -2.73 -0.81
C VAL A 70 -8.37 -1.32 -1.13
N PHE A 71 -8.77 -0.55 -0.12
CA PHE A 71 -9.47 0.72 -0.34
C PHE A 71 -8.59 1.95 -0.23
N LYS A 72 -7.55 1.95 0.60
CA LYS A 72 -6.71 3.14 0.86
C LYS A 72 -5.40 3.14 0.09
N ARG A 73 -4.96 1.99 -0.44
CA ARG A 73 -3.68 1.81 -1.12
C ARG A 73 -3.87 1.42 -2.57
N THR A 74 -2.94 1.85 -3.42
CA THR A 74 -2.82 1.42 -4.80
C THR A 74 -1.44 0.78 -5.02
N THR A 75 -1.40 -0.25 -5.86
CA THR A 75 -0.19 -0.96 -6.26
C THR A 75 0.00 -0.91 -7.77
N LEU A 76 -0.64 0.07 -8.42
CA LEU A 76 -0.47 0.28 -9.86
C LEU A 76 0.99 0.61 -10.15
N GLU A 77 1.53 -0.07 -11.16
CA GLU A 77 2.88 0.18 -11.67
C GLU A 77 2.86 1.30 -12.70
N LYS A 78 1.76 1.47 -13.43
CA LYS A 78 1.55 2.59 -14.36
C LYS A 78 0.48 3.50 -13.80
N ILE A 79 0.82 4.76 -13.57
CA ILE A 79 -0.09 5.76 -13.02
C ILE A 79 -0.21 6.91 -14.02
N PRO A 80 -1.38 7.13 -14.64
CA PRO A 80 -1.60 8.28 -15.50
C PRO A 80 -1.39 9.57 -14.72
N ILE A 81 -0.76 10.56 -15.36
CA ILE A 81 -0.46 11.84 -14.72
C ILE A 81 -1.72 12.55 -14.27
N GLY A 82 -2.78 12.52 -15.09
CA GLY A 82 -4.05 13.16 -14.75
C GLY A 82 -4.75 12.57 -13.53
N GLU A 83 -4.32 11.40 -13.04
CA GLU A 83 -4.85 10.82 -11.80
C GLU A 83 -4.03 11.20 -10.56
N ILE A 84 -2.87 11.83 -10.74
CA ILE A 84 -1.99 12.24 -9.65
C ILE A 84 -2.50 13.55 -9.07
N LYS A 85 -2.70 13.56 -7.75
CA LYS A 85 -3.12 14.76 -7.03
C LYS A 85 -1.94 15.53 -6.44
N GLU A 86 -1.09 14.82 -5.70
CA GLU A 86 0.01 15.44 -4.95
C GLU A 86 1.09 14.38 -4.63
N LEU A 87 2.32 14.84 -4.51
CA LEU A 87 3.44 14.06 -3.99
C LEU A 87 3.57 14.35 -2.49
N ASN A 88 3.47 13.30 -1.67
CA ASN A 88 3.51 13.40 -0.22
C ASN A 88 4.82 12.87 0.34
N GLU A 89 5.37 13.61 1.30
CA GLU A 89 6.47 13.19 2.14
C GLU A 89 5.99 13.02 3.59
N LYS A 90 6.37 11.92 4.23
CA LYS A 90 6.08 11.68 5.64
C LYS A 90 7.30 11.10 6.35
N SER A 91 7.75 11.75 7.43
CA SER A 91 8.75 11.18 8.33
C SER A 91 8.08 10.19 9.29
N ILE A 92 8.59 8.96 9.32
CA ILE A 92 8.10 7.90 10.22
C ILE A 92 9.33 7.22 10.83
N PHE A 93 9.44 7.22 12.16
CA PHE A 93 10.57 6.62 12.90
C PHE A 93 11.94 7.08 12.37
N GLY A 94 12.10 8.39 12.12
CA GLY A 94 13.35 8.98 11.62
C GLY A 94 13.69 8.65 10.16
N ARG A 95 12.80 7.98 9.42
CA ARG A 95 12.97 7.71 7.98
C ARG A 95 11.88 8.42 7.19
N ASN A 96 12.29 9.12 6.14
CA ASN A 96 11.35 9.75 5.22
C ASN A 96 10.77 8.67 4.31
N ARG A 97 9.45 8.68 4.19
CA ARG A 97 8.70 7.85 3.27
C ARG A 97 7.97 8.76 2.29
N PHE A 98 8.07 8.39 1.03
CA PHE A 98 7.48 9.16 -0.06
C PHE A 98 6.30 8.40 -0.65
N SER A 99 5.26 9.11 -1.06
CA SER A 99 4.07 8.50 -1.63
C SER A 99 3.39 9.43 -2.63
N ILE A 100 2.78 8.85 -3.66
CA ILE A 100 1.92 9.58 -4.60
C ILE A 100 0.47 9.39 -4.13
N LYS A 101 -0.26 10.48 -3.97
CA LYS A 101 -1.70 10.43 -3.71
C LYS A 101 -2.44 10.68 -5.01
N LEU A 102 -3.43 9.85 -5.27
CA LEU A 102 -4.27 9.93 -6.46
C LEU A 102 -5.54 10.74 -6.18
N LEU A 103 -6.19 11.22 -7.25
CA LEU A 103 -7.46 11.95 -7.17
C LEU A 103 -8.57 11.14 -6.47
N ASN A 104 -8.56 9.81 -6.64
CA ASN A 104 -9.49 8.91 -5.94
C ASN A 104 -9.19 8.72 -4.44
N GLY A 105 -8.19 9.41 -3.89
CA GLY A 105 -7.79 9.36 -2.49
C GLY A 105 -6.89 8.17 -2.11
N LYS A 106 -6.61 7.23 -3.03
CA LYS A 106 -5.65 6.14 -2.79
C LYS A 106 -4.22 6.67 -2.79
N LYS A 107 -3.36 5.95 -2.06
CA LYS A 107 -1.92 6.27 -1.98
C LYS A 107 -1.08 5.16 -2.57
N ARG A 108 -0.09 5.53 -3.38
CA ARG A 108 1.00 4.69 -3.87
C ARG A 108 2.24 4.99 -3.05
N ASP A 109 2.69 4.06 -2.22
CA ASP A 109 3.96 4.21 -1.50
C ASP A 109 5.12 4.05 -2.49
N LEU A 110 6.15 4.89 -2.37
CA LEU A 110 7.38 4.85 -3.16
C LEU A 110 8.50 4.25 -2.30
N THR A 111 8.53 2.92 -2.19
CA THR A 111 9.41 2.21 -1.26
C THR A 111 10.88 2.23 -1.66
N GLU A 112 11.18 2.56 -2.91
CA GLU A 112 12.56 2.61 -3.42
C GLU A 112 13.24 3.97 -3.29
N LEU A 113 12.48 5.04 -3.02
CA LEU A 113 13.08 6.34 -2.72
C LEU A 113 13.63 6.30 -1.29
N LYS A 114 14.96 6.22 -1.18
CA LYS A 114 15.64 6.10 0.11
C LYS A 114 16.24 7.42 0.57
N THR A 115 16.46 8.35 -0.36
CA THR A 115 17.17 9.59 -0.08
C THR A 115 16.34 10.83 -0.47
N GLN A 116 16.64 11.95 0.20
CA GLN A 116 16.05 13.24 -0.14
C GLN A 116 16.46 13.73 -1.54
N ALA A 117 17.65 13.35 -2.00
CA ALA A 117 18.13 13.72 -3.34
C ALA A 117 17.24 13.10 -4.42
N GLU A 118 16.97 11.80 -4.33
CA GLU A 118 16.07 11.09 -5.26
C GLU A 118 14.65 11.66 -5.22
N PHE A 119 14.16 12.06 -4.04
CA PHE A 119 12.87 12.71 -3.91
C PHE A 119 12.84 14.09 -4.58
N LYS A 120 13.90 14.88 -4.43
CA LYS A 120 14.02 16.20 -5.08
C LYS A 120 14.09 16.07 -6.61
N GLU A 121 14.78 15.06 -7.12
CA GLU A 121 14.76 14.73 -8.55
C GLU A 121 13.36 14.34 -9.05
N LEU A 122 12.65 13.49 -8.29
CA LEU A 122 11.27 13.13 -8.61
C LEU A 122 10.35 14.36 -8.58
N LYS A 123 10.49 15.23 -7.59
CA LYS A 123 9.70 16.45 -7.47
C LYS A 123 9.94 17.37 -8.67
N LYS A 124 11.21 17.56 -9.07
CA LYS A 124 11.56 18.33 -10.27
C LYS A 124 10.92 17.74 -11.53
N MET A 125 10.95 16.42 -11.70
CA MET A 125 10.26 15.74 -12.79
C MET A 125 8.74 16.02 -12.78
N PHE A 126 8.10 16.05 -11.61
CA PHE A 126 6.66 16.36 -11.51
C PHE A 126 6.36 17.84 -11.82
N GLU A 127 7.22 18.77 -11.40
CA GLU A 127 7.13 20.20 -11.73
C GLU A 127 7.28 20.42 -13.26
N ASP A 128 8.25 19.77 -13.89
CA ASP A 128 8.49 19.84 -15.34
C ASP A 128 7.27 19.34 -16.14
N ILE A 129 6.55 18.34 -15.61
CA ILE A 129 5.36 17.77 -16.24
C ILE A 129 4.06 18.50 -15.80
N ARG A 130 4.17 19.61 -15.04
CA ARG A 130 3.05 20.41 -14.52
C ARG A 130 2.06 19.63 -13.64
N ILE A 131 2.55 18.66 -12.89
CA ILE A 131 1.73 17.76 -12.03
C ILE A 131 1.55 18.34 -10.62
N ALA A 132 2.29 19.39 -10.24
CA ALA A 132 2.17 19.99 -8.91
C ALA A 132 2.41 21.51 -8.90
N GLU A 133 1.45 22.24 -8.33
CA GLU A 133 1.67 23.18 -7.22
C GLU A 133 1.47 22.42 -5.90
#